data_AF-A0A7W0T479-F1
#
_entry.id   AF-A0A7W0T479-F1
#
_cell.length_a   1.000
_cell.length_b   1.000
_cell.length_c   1.000
_cell.angle_alpha   90.00
_cell.angle_beta   90.00
_cell.angle_gamma   90.00
#
_symmetry.space_group_name_H-M   'P 1'
#
loop_
_entity.id
_entity.type
_entity.pdbx_description
1 polymer ?
#
loop_
_entity_poly.entity_id
_entity_poly.type
_entity_poly.pdbx_seq_one_letter_code
_entity_poly.pdbx_strand_id
1 'polypeptide(L)'
;MRTTFLSTIAALSLTAGCSMTDSSSIESEGNRTHPTEECGCKIEGAGLGKEGIYVRMGGVIATFGEWVPKPGSNNEYIGFTLFVDNAPSVGYVVKAGTKTYPSHVLNFMHPGGAGANAISHVDLCDDCLGGDCGPDSTCQDPDGCPDGDGGGGGGGGGTGTGDGGGDGECDNPDGCGGGDGGPVLL
;
A
#
# COMPACT_ATOMS: atom_id res chain seq x y z
N MET A 1 -58.24 20.73 11.16
CA MET A 1 -57.42 21.91 11.51
C MET A 1 -56.12 21.81 10.74
N ARG A 2 -55.84 22.78 9.86
CA ARG A 2 -54.65 22.82 8.99
C ARG A 2 -53.56 23.60 9.70
N THR A 3 -52.39 23.00 9.90
CA THR A 3 -51.25 23.67 10.54
C THR A 3 -50.13 23.81 9.50
N THR A 4 -49.98 25.03 9.00
CA THR A 4 -48.93 25.45 8.08
C THR A 4 -47.72 25.89 8.91
N PHE A 5 -46.54 25.32 8.69
CA PHE A 5 -45.29 25.84 9.29
C PHE A 5 -44.37 26.37 8.19
N LEU A 6 -43.96 27.64 8.42
CA LEU A 6 -43.23 28.50 7.50
C LEU A 6 -41.79 28.04 7.27
N SER A 7 -41.40 28.07 6.01
CA SER A 7 -40.03 27.98 5.50
C SER A 7 -39.25 29.25 5.80
N THR A 8 -38.01 29.13 6.28
CA THR A 8 -37.06 30.27 6.37
C THR A 8 -35.82 29.94 5.56
N ILE A 9 -35.66 30.63 4.43
CA ILE A 9 -34.50 30.58 3.54
C ILE A 9 -33.53 31.66 4.00
N ALA A 10 -32.31 31.29 4.39
CA ALA A 10 -31.23 32.23 4.62
C ALA A 10 -30.30 32.23 3.40
N ALA A 11 -30.33 33.31 2.63
CA ALA A 11 -29.40 33.57 1.54
C ALA A 11 -28.19 34.36 2.07
N LEU A 12 -26.98 33.82 1.93
CA LEU A 12 -25.74 34.56 2.10
C LEU A 12 -25.10 34.75 0.73
N SER A 13 -25.02 35.99 0.28
CA SER A 13 -24.28 36.40 -0.92
C SER A 13 -23.05 37.20 -0.46
N LEU A 14 -21.85 36.71 -0.77
CA LEU A 14 -20.63 37.52 -0.75
C LEU A 14 -20.01 37.55 -2.15
N THR A 15 -20.07 38.74 -2.75
CA THR A 15 -19.26 39.26 -3.85
C THR A 15 -18.23 40.23 -3.21
N ALA A 16 -17.01 40.48 -3.68
CA ALA A 16 -16.30 40.28 -4.94
C ALA A 16 -14.78 40.45 -4.72
N GLY A 17 -13.97 40.13 -5.74
CA GLY A 17 -12.66 40.78 -5.93
C GLY A 17 -11.65 39.97 -6.74
N CYS A 18 -11.61 40.15 -8.08
CA CYS A 18 -10.53 39.68 -8.93
C CYS A 18 -9.48 40.78 -9.11
N SER A 19 -8.19 40.43 -9.04
CA SER A 19 -7.11 41.14 -9.74
C SER A 19 -6.02 40.14 -10.10
N MET A 20 -5.68 40.09 -11.38
CA MET A 20 -4.64 39.27 -11.98
C MET A 20 -3.26 39.76 -11.54
N THR A 21 -2.35 38.83 -11.26
CA THR A 21 -0.90 39.06 -11.36
C THR A 21 -0.30 37.81 -12.00
N ASP A 22 0.36 38.06 -13.12
CA ASP A 22 1.00 37.10 -13.99
C ASP A 22 2.43 36.79 -13.49
N SER A 23 2.89 35.57 -13.77
CA SER A 23 4.29 35.11 -13.82
C SER A 23 5.14 35.21 -12.55
N SER A 24 5.43 34.05 -11.93
CA SER A 24 6.77 33.43 -11.89
C SER A 24 6.72 32.16 -11.04
N SER A 25 7.20 31.07 -11.62
CA SER A 25 7.44 29.78 -11.01
C SER A 25 8.22 29.92 -9.70
N ILE A 26 7.57 29.61 -8.58
CA ILE A 26 8.25 29.10 -7.39
C ILE A 26 7.61 27.76 -7.10
N GLU A 27 8.36 26.73 -7.46
CA GLU A 27 8.25 25.38 -6.97
C GLU A 27 8.34 25.44 -5.45
N SER A 28 7.19 25.61 -4.81
CA SER A 28 7.10 25.24 -3.41
C SER A 28 6.92 23.74 -3.40
N GLU A 29 8.04 23.03 -3.53
CA GLU A 29 8.29 21.72 -2.98
C GLU A 29 8.01 21.78 -1.48
N GLY A 30 6.74 21.90 -1.12
CA GLY A 30 6.25 21.76 0.24
C GLY A 30 6.33 20.30 0.58
N ASN A 31 7.56 19.82 0.84
CA ASN A 31 7.94 18.64 1.60
C ASN A 31 6.80 17.63 1.77
N ARG A 32 6.31 17.10 0.65
CA ARG A 32 5.71 15.77 0.64
C ARG A 32 6.92 14.89 0.79
N THR A 33 7.28 14.59 2.04
CA THR A 33 8.06 13.40 2.32
C THR A 33 7.23 12.28 1.72
N HIS A 34 7.51 11.96 0.46
CA HIS A 34 6.84 10.96 -0.36
C HIS A 34 6.89 9.69 0.50
N PRO A 35 5.77 9.22 1.08
CA PRO A 35 5.73 7.86 1.58
C PRO A 35 5.45 6.98 0.37
N THR A 36 6.29 7.10 -0.66
CA THR A 36 6.25 6.15 -1.73
C THR A 36 7.05 4.96 -1.27
N GLU A 37 6.34 3.98 -0.71
CA GLU A 37 6.71 2.61 -1.01
C GLU A 37 6.36 2.38 -2.48
N GLU A 38 7.13 3.05 -3.36
CA GLU A 38 6.94 3.06 -4.82
C GLU A 38 7.12 1.67 -5.45
N CYS A 39 7.59 0.71 -4.65
CA CYS A 39 7.73 -0.71 -4.99
C CYS A 39 7.06 -1.66 -3.97
N GLY A 40 6.34 -1.13 -2.98
CA GLY A 40 5.70 -1.93 -1.94
C GLY A 40 4.23 -2.16 -2.27
N CYS A 41 3.86 -3.40 -2.58
CA CYS A 41 2.45 -3.76 -2.70
C CYS A 41 1.76 -3.92 -1.33
N LYS A 42 2.49 -3.66 -0.23
CA LYS A 42 2.10 -3.95 1.14
C LYS A 42 2.21 -2.70 1.98
N ILE A 43 1.24 -2.49 2.87
CA ILE A 43 1.29 -1.43 3.88
C ILE A 43 1.42 -2.05 5.27
N GLU A 44 2.45 -1.68 6.01
CA GLU A 44 2.67 -2.13 7.38
C GLU A 44 3.34 -1.07 8.27
N GLY A 45 3.48 -1.38 9.56
CA GLY A 45 4.19 -0.52 10.51
C GLY A 45 3.66 0.91 10.54
N ALA A 46 4.54 1.88 10.24
CA ALA A 46 4.21 3.31 10.27
C ALA A 46 3.29 3.77 9.13
N GLY A 47 3.06 2.94 8.10
CA GLY A 47 2.07 3.20 7.07
C GLY A 47 0.64 3.00 7.57
N LEU A 48 0.43 2.16 8.58
CA LEU A 48 -0.89 1.94 9.17
C LEU A 48 -1.35 3.20 9.92
N GLY A 49 -2.58 3.64 9.66
CA GLY A 49 -3.12 4.86 10.26
C GLY A 49 -2.80 6.15 9.53
N LYS A 50 -1.95 6.09 8.49
CA LYS A 50 -1.61 7.26 7.70
C LYS A 50 -2.65 7.46 6.60
N GLU A 51 -3.37 8.56 6.64
CA GLU A 51 -4.30 8.94 5.58
C GLU A 51 -3.54 9.44 4.34
N GLY A 52 -4.02 9.08 3.15
CA GLY A 52 -3.44 9.48 1.88
C GLY A 52 -2.21 8.66 1.45
N ILE A 53 -1.81 7.64 2.21
CA ILE A 53 -0.84 6.66 1.72
C ILE A 53 -1.49 5.86 0.57
N TYR A 54 -0.73 5.57 -0.47
CA TYR A 54 -1.25 4.88 -1.64
C TYR A 54 -0.30 3.78 -2.12
N VAL A 55 -0.89 2.78 -2.77
CA VAL A 55 -0.20 1.72 -3.48
C VAL A 55 -0.54 1.85 -4.97
N ARG A 56 0.47 1.74 -5.83
CA ARG A 56 0.28 1.68 -7.28
C ARG A 56 0.41 0.23 -7.73
N MET A 57 -0.59 -0.22 -8.48
CA MET A 57 -0.66 -1.55 -9.08
C MET A 57 -0.87 -1.36 -10.59
N GLY A 58 0.23 -1.36 -11.35
CA GLY A 58 0.23 -0.98 -12.75
C GLY A 58 -0.39 0.41 -12.98
N GLY A 59 -1.55 0.46 -13.63
CA GLY A 59 -2.30 1.70 -13.89
C GLY A 59 -3.31 2.10 -12.80
N VAL A 60 -3.51 1.26 -11.79
CA VAL A 60 -4.49 1.44 -10.70
C VAL A 60 -3.79 2.03 -9.49
N ILE A 61 -4.47 2.97 -8.82
CA ILE A 61 -3.97 3.59 -7.60
C ILE A 61 -4.99 3.32 -6.49
N ALA A 62 -4.55 2.68 -5.42
CA ALA A 62 -5.35 2.44 -4.23
C ALA A 62 -4.85 3.34 -3.09
N THR A 63 -5.67 4.28 -2.66
CA THR A 63 -5.34 5.26 -1.62
C THR A 63 -6.10 4.95 -0.34
N PHE A 64 -5.39 4.82 0.78
CA PHE A 64 -5.99 4.63 2.10
C PHE A 64 -6.52 5.96 2.64
N GLY A 65 -7.78 5.94 3.02
CA GLY A 65 -8.49 7.05 3.65
C GLY A 65 -8.50 6.95 5.16
N GLU A 66 -9.69 7.13 5.75
CA GLU A 66 -9.94 7.04 7.17
C GLU A 66 -9.54 5.67 7.72
N TRP A 67 -8.84 5.66 8.85
CA TRP A 67 -8.51 4.45 9.60
C TRP A 67 -9.35 4.36 10.86
N VAL A 68 -9.86 3.17 11.16
CA VAL A 68 -10.70 2.93 12.34
C VAL A 68 -9.83 2.44 13.50
N PRO A 69 -9.62 3.26 14.55
CA PRO A 69 -8.75 2.90 15.66
C PRO A 69 -9.34 1.77 16.49
N LYS A 70 -8.47 0.91 17.01
CA LYS A 70 -8.83 -0.12 17.97
C LYS A 70 -9.05 0.50 19.35
N PRO A 71 -10.21 0.29 20.01
CA PRO A 71 -10.45 0.85 21.32
C PRO A 71 -9.44 0.40 22.37
N GLY A 72 -8.93 1.35 23.18
CA GLY A 72 -8.00 1.06 24.26
C GLY A 72 -6.54 0.84 23.84
N SER A 73 -6.24 0.98 22.55
CA SER A 73 -4.89 0.88 22.01
C SER A 73 -4.48 2.16 21.28
N ASN A 74 -3.21 2.53 21.40
CA ASN A 74 -2.64 3.62 20.59
C ASN A 74 -2.05 3.04 19.31
N ASN A 75 -2.27 3.71 18.18
CA ASN A 75 -1.71 3.36 16.86
C ASN A 75 -2.02 1.92 16.40
N GLU A 76 -3.13 1.34 16.87
CA GLU A 76 -3.65 0.06 16.37
C GLU A 76 -4.98 0.31 15.67
N TYR A 77 -5.22 -0.37 14.56
CA TYR A 77 -6.40 -0.16 13.72
C TYR A 77 -7.11 -1.48 13.43
N ILE A 78 -8.43 -1.41 13.25
CA ILE A 78 -9.33 -2.56 12.99
C ILE A 78 -10.14 -2.38 11.71
N GLY A 79 -9.96 -1.28 11.00
CA GLY A 79 -10.68 -0.97 9.77
C GLY A 79 -10.04 0.18 9.02
N PHE A 80 -10.42 0.35 7.77
CA PHE A 80 -10.00 1.46 6.94
C PHE A 80 -10.96 1.66 5.75
N THR A 81 -10.91 2.83 5.15
CA THR A 81 -11.52 3.13 3.85
C THR A 81 -10.45 3.14 2.76
N LEU A 82 -10.78 2.60 1.59
CA LEU A 82 -9.95 2.56 0.40
C LEU A 82 -10.63 3.33 -0.73
N PHE A 83 -9.86 4.19 -1.40
CA PHE A 83 -10.25 4.86 -2.63
C PHE A 83 -9.45 4.25 -3.78
N VAL A 84 -10.13 3.86 -4.86
CA VAL A 84 -9.50 3.21 -6.01
C VAL A 84 -9.71 4.06 -7.24
N ASP A 85 -8.61 4.45 -7.88
CA ASP A 85 -8.60 5.18 -9.14
C ASP A 85 -8.30 4.23 -10.30
N ASN A 86 -8.89 4.49 -11.47
CA ASN A 86 -8.70 3.74 -12.72
C ASN A 86 -9.16 2.27 -12.69
N ALA A 87 -9.89 1.83 -11.65
CA ALA A 87 -10.57 0.53 -11.58
C ALA A 87 -11.84 0.63 -10.71
N PRO A 88 -12.86 -0.23 -10.92
CA PRO A 88 -14.06 -0.25 -10.07
C PRO A 88 -13.81 -0.81 -8.67
N SER A 89 -12.78 -1.66 -8.51
CA SER A 89 -12.38 -2.29 -7.26
C SER A 89 -10.97 -2.88 -7.41
N VAL A 90 -10.34 -3.17 -6.28
CA VAL A 90 -9.10 -3.95 -6.21
C VAL A 90 -9.23 -5.01 -5.11
N GLY A 91 -8.66 -6.20 -5.33
CA GLY A 91 -8.53 -7.20 -4.29
C GLY A 91 -7.43 -6.82 -3.30
N TYR A 92 -7.56 -7.23 -2.05
CA TYR A 92 -6.53 -7.07 -1.04
C TYR A 92 -6.66 -8.12 0.06
N VAL A 93 -5.60 -8.34 0.83
CA VAL A 93 -5.60 -9.21 2.01
C VAL A 93 -5.21 -8.41 3.24
N VAL A 94 -6.03 -8.48 4.28
CA VAL A 94 -5.71 -7.88 5.58
C VAL A 94 -5.19 -8.97 6.52
N LYS A 95 -4.02 -8.79 7.12
CA LYS A 95 -3.53 -9.65 8.20
C LYS A 95 -3.86 -9.02 9.55
N ALA A 96 -4.47 -9.79 10.44
CA ALA A 96 -4.71 -9.40 11.83
C ALA A 96 -4.53 -10.60 12.77
N GLY A 97 -3.56 -10.49 13.69
CA GLY A 97 -3.11 -11.62 14.51
C GLY A 97 -2.64 -12.79 13.65
N THR A 98 -3.18 -13.99 13.87
CA THR A 98 -2.82 -15.20 13.10
C THR A 98 -3.64 -15.39 11.83
N LYS A 99 -4.65 -14.56 11.57
CA LYS A 99 -5.64 -14.74 10.48
C LYS A 99 -5.44 -13.73 9.35
N THR A 100 -5.83 -14.13 8.15
CA THR A 100 -5.91 -13.30 6.95
C THR A 100 -7.36 -13.12 6.53
N TYR A 101 -7.67 -11.96 5.93
CA TYR A 101 -9.00 -11.56 5.52
C TYR A 101 -8.93 -11.00 4.09
N PRO A 102 -9.12 -11.85 3.06
CA PRO A 102 -9.22 -11.38 1.69
C PRO A 102 -10.50 -10.58 1.50
N SER A 103 -10.41 -9.49 0.74
CA SER A 103 -11.57 -8.64 0.44
C SER A 103 -11.37 -7.81 -0.81
N HIS A 104 -12.44 -7.17 -1.24
CA HIS A 104 -12.51 -6.21 -2.35
C HIS A 104 -13.39 -5.01 -1.99
N VAL A 105 -13.87 -4.93 -0.74
CA VAL A 105 -14.77 -3.86 -0.31
C VAL A 105 -13.98 -2.58 -0.07
N LEU A 106 -14.56 -1.43 -0.43
CA LEU A 106 -13.91 -0.13 -0.21
C LEU A 106 -13.87 0.28 1.27
N ASN A 107 -14.67 -0.34 2.13
CA ASN A 107 -14.67 -0.07 3.56
C ASN A 107 -14.45 -1.37 4.31
N PHE A 108 -13.23 -1.60 4.76
CA PHE A 108 -12.89 -2.77 5.54
C PHE A 108 -13.20 -2.52 7.01
N MET A 109 -13.87 -3.48 7.63
CA MET A 109 -13.99 -3.57 9.08
C MET A 109 -13.70 -5.00 9.49
N HIS A 110 -12.79 -5.18 10.45
CA HIS A 110 -12.49 -6.50 10.98
C HIS A 110 -13.77 -7.14 11.55
N PRO A 111 -14.11 -8.39 11.21
CA PRO A 111 -15.39 -9.01 11.59
C PRO A 111 -15.56 -9.20 13.10
N GLY A 112 -14.46 -9.25 13.85
CA GLY A 112 -14.44 -9.22 15.32
C GLY A 112 -14.76 -7.87 15.97
N GLY A 113 -14.93 -6.79 15.20
CA GLY A 113 -15.23 -5.45 15.69
C GLY A 113 -14.21 -4.93 16.71
N ALA A 114 -14.68 -4.28 17.77
CA ALA A 114 -13.82 -3.70 18.82
C ALA A 114 -12.95 -4.73 19.58
N GLY A 115 -13.34 -6.01 19.60
CA GLY A 115 -12.58 -7.08 20.25
C GLY A 115 -11.55 -7.77 19.34
N ALA A 116 -11.39 -7.28 18.11
CA ALA A 116 -10.50 -7.84 17.12
C ALA A 116 -9.01 -7.70 17.47
N ASN A 117 -8.19 -8.57 16.87
CA ASN A 117 -6.77 -8.28 16.74
C ASN A 117 -6.57 -7.06 15.85
N ALA A 118 -5.53 -6.28 16.13
CA ALA A 118 -5.16 -5.17 15.28
C ALA A 118 -4.67 -5.67 13.92
N ILE A 119 -4.88 -4.86 12.89
CA ILE A 119 -4.29 -5.04 11.57
C ILE A 119 -2.77 -4.93 11.70
N SER A 120 -2.04 -5.92 11.21
CA SER A 120 -0.57 -5.91 11.15
C SER A 120 -0.04 -5.47 9.80
N HIS A 121 -0.74 -5.79 8.71
CA HIS A 121 -0.46 -5.29 7.37
C HIS A 121 -1.65 -5.48 6.43
N VAL A 122 -1.60 -4.82 5.28
CA VAL A 122 -2.52 -4.99 4.16
C VAL A 122 -1.71 -5.21 2.88
N ASP A 123 -1.99 -6.30 2.17
CA ASP A 123 -1.36 -6.65 0.89
C ASP A 123 -2.30 -6.29 -0.28
N LEU A 124 -1.79 -5.54 -1.26
CA LEU A 124 -2.42 -5.02 -2.47
C LEU A 124 -1.44 -5.14 -3.64
N CYS A 125 -1.28 -6.35 -4.17
CA CYS A 125 -0.39 -6.65 -5.29
C CYS A 125 -1.10 -6.60 -6.65
N ASP A 126 -0.31 -6.53 -7.72
CA ASP A 126 -0.81 -6.47 -9.11
C ASP A 126 -1.65 -7.69 -9.50
N ASP A 127 -1.36 -8.85 -8.92
CA ASP A 127 -2.18 -10.06 -9.07
C ASP A 127 -3.61 -9.88 -8.54
N CYS A 128 -3.83 -8.90 -7.66
CA CYS A 128 -5.12 -8.60 -7.05
C CYS A 128 -6.01 -7.68 -7.91
N LEU A 129 -5.53 -7.21 -9.07
CA LEU A 129 -6.32 -6.42 -10.05
C LEU A 129 -7.47 -7.22 -10.69
N GLY A 130 -7.48 -8.55 -10.56
CA GLY A 130 -8.55 -9.45 -11.01
C GLY A 130 -9.62 -9.75 -9.96
N GLY A 131 -9.49 -9.23 -8.74
CA GLY A 131 -10.44 -9.40 -7.63
C GLY A 131 -10.12 -10.54 -6.67
N ASP A 132 -9.27 -11.49 -7.06
CA ASP A 132 -8.79 -12.56 -6.18
C ASP A 132 -7.35 -12.29 -5.75
N CYS A 133 -7.17 -11.96 -4.47
CA CYS A 133 -5.86 -11.74 -3.85
C CYS A 133 -5.57 -12.95 -2.95
N GLY A 134 -4.54 -13.73 -3.27
CA GLY A 134 -4.15 -14.90 -2.48
C GLY A 134 -3.46 -14.49 -1.17
N PRO A 135 -3.50 -15.32 -0.11
CA PRO A 135 -2.78 -15.03 1.14
C PRO A 135 -1.25 -15.12 1.03
N ASP A 136 -0.73 -15.42 -0.17
CA ASP A 136 0.68 -15.59 -0.51
C ASP A 136 1.04 -14.78 -1.77
N SER A 137 0.31 -13.68 -2.02
CA SER A 137 0.66 -12.68 -3.03
C SER A 137 1.92 -11.93 -2.56
N THR A 138 3.05 -12.64 -2.55
CA THR A 138 4.36 -12.01 -2.55
C THR A 138 4.47 -11.23 -3.85
N CYS A 139 5.06 -10.04 -3.83
CA CYS A 139 5.46 -9.32 -5.04
C CYS A 139 6.33 -10.25 -5.90
N GLN A 140 5.71 -10.99 -6.82
CA GLN A 140 6.39 -11.77 -7.85
C GLN A 140 6.39 -10.95 -9.14
N ASP A 141 6.88 -9.71 -9.11
CA ASP A 141 7.18 -9.03 -10.36
C ASP A 141 8.55 -9.53 -10.89
N PRO A 142 8.61 -10.12 -12.11
CA PRO A 142 9.85 -10.44 -12.82
C PRO A 142 10.80 -9.25 -13.08
N ASP A 143 10.36 -7.99 -12.89
CA ASP A 143 11.19 -6.78 -13.07
C ASP A 143 11.73 -6.15 -11.77
N GLY A 144 11.59 -6.83 -10.63
CA GLY A 144 12.43 -6.62 -9.45
C GLY A 144 11.97 -5.53 -8.46
N CYS A 145 11.37 -5.98 -7.37
CA CYS A 145 11.62 -5.35 -6.08
C CYS A 145 13.04 -5.76 -5.66
N PRO A 146 14.05 -4.87 -5.57
CA PRO A 146 15.38 -5.21 -5.08
C PRO A 146 15.35 -5.28 -3.55
N ASP A 147 14.54 -6.17 -2.99
CA ASP A 147 14.67 -6.56 -1.59
C ASP A 147 15.59 -7.76 -1.54
N GLY A 148 16.86 -7.45 -1.23
CA GLY A 148 17.85 -8.43 -0.87
C GLY A 148 17.36 -9.34 0.26
N ASP A 149 17.87 -10.57 0.17
CA ASP A 149 18.03 -11.53 1.26
C ASP A 149 16.77 -12.11 1.91
N GLY A 150 16.33 -13.24 1.35
CA GLY A 150 16.36 -14.46 2.14
C GLY A 150 15.10 -15.32 2.17
N GLY A 151 15.24 -16.54 1.65
CA GLY A 151 14.52 -17.70 2.21
C GLY A 151 13.69 -18.49 1.21
N GLY A 152 14.34 -19.46 0.56
CA GLY A 152 13.66 -20.47 -0.23
C GLY A 152 12.69 -21.32 0.59
N GLY A 153 11.64 -21.78 -0.09
CA GLY A 153 10.66 -22.73 0.42
C GLY A 153 10.14 -23.62 -0.70
N GLY A 154 11.04 -24.25 -1.46
CA GLY A 154 10.69 -25.26 -2.45
C GLY A 154 10.11 -26.51 -1.77
N GLY A 155 8.79 -26.65 -1.79
CA GLY A 155 8.07 -27.87 -1.40
C GLY A 155 7.96 -28.87 -2.55
N GLY A 156 9.07 -29.21 -3.20
CA GLY A 156 9.14 -30.30 -4.17
C GLY A 156 9.50 -31.61 -3.47
N GLY A 157 8.50 -32.42 -3.15
CA GLY A 157 8.69 -33.78 -2.62
C GLY A 157 9.37 -34.67 -3.65
N GLY A 158 10.69 -34.78 -3.57
CA GLY A 158 11.50 -35.75 -4.30
C GLY A 158 12.36 -36.52 -3.31
N THR A 159 12.01 -37.77 -3.04
CA THR A 159 12.84 -38.70 -2.24
C THR A 159 14.08 -39.07 -3.03
N GLY A 160 15.12 -38.25 -2.94
CA GLY A 160 16.43 -38.51 -3.53
C GLY A 160 17.47 -38.65 -2.43
N THR A 161 17.81 -39.89 -2.09
CA THR A 161 18.98 -40.22 -1.27
C THR A 161 20.23 -39.80 -2.03
N GLY A 162 21.00 -38.85 -1.51
CA GLY A 162 22.22 -38.37 -2.15
C GLY A 162 23.18 -37.80 -1.13
N ASP A 163 24.09 -38.64 -0.66
CA ASP A 163 25.27 -38.24 0.11
C ASP A 163 26.21 -37.43 -0.79
N GLY A 164 26.51 -36.19 -0.40
CA GLY A 164 27.43 -35.33 -1.15
C GLY A 164 28.01 -34.24 -0.25
N GLY A 165 29.16 -34.54 0.35
CA GLY A 165 30.00 -33.54 0.99
C GLY A 165 30.60 -32.57 -0.04
N GLY A 166 30.80 -31.32 0.38
CA GLY A 166 31.38 -30.27 -0.43
C GLY A 166 31.59 -29.02 0.43
N ASP A 167 32.67 -29.05 1.20
CA ASP A 167 33.42 -27.91 1.68
C ASP A 167 33.84 -27.01 0.49
N GLY A 168 33.26 -25.81 0.43
CA GLY A 168 33.59 -24.79 -0.57
C GLY A 168 33.96 -23.48 0.10
N GLU A 169 35.25 -23.29 0.32
CA GLU A 169 35.92 -22.06 0.74
C GLU A 169 35.53 -20.84 -0.11
N CYS A 170 35.25 -19.72 0.55
CA CYS A 170 35.19 -18.39 -0.07
C CYS A 170 36.60 -17.79 -0.08
N ASP A 171 37.43 -18.18 -1.06
CA ASP A 171 38.73 -17.56 -1.32
C ASP A 171 38.61 -16.48 -2.41
N ASN A 172 38.20 -15.25 -2.04
CA ASN A 172 38.78 -14.05 -2.66
C ASN A 172 38.50 -12.76 -1.85
N PRO A 173 39.52 -11.96 -1.48
CA PRO A 173 39.36 -10.70 -0.75
C PRO A 173 39.13 -9.44 -1.60
N ASP A 174 39.07 -9.52 -2.92
CA ASP A 174 39.01 -8.33 -3.79
C ASP A 174 37.75 -8.28 -4.69
N GLY A 175 36.74 -7.55 -4.22
CA GLY A 175 35.94 -6.64 -5.05
C GLY A 175 34.84 -7.21 -5.96
N CYS A 176 33.59 -6.95 -5.60
CA CYS A 176 32.50 -6.77 -6.57
C CYS A 176 32.04 -5.30 -6.52
N GLY A 177 32.80 -4.42 -7.19
CA GLY A 177 32.46 -3.00 -7.40
C GLY A 177 31.65 -2.81 -8.68
N GLY A 178 30.71 -1.86 -8.65
CA GLY A 178 29.71 -1.58 -9.67
C GLY A 178 30.22 -1.04 -11.02
N GLY A 179 29.33 -1.09 -12.01
CA GLY A 179 29.54 -0.53 -13.33
C GLY A 179 28.41 0.41 -13.72
N ASP A 180 28.66 1.71 -13.61
CA ASP A 180 27.86 2.78 -14.23
C ASP A 180 28.21 2.86 -15.73
N GLY A 181 27.23 2.61 -16.59
CA GLY A 181 27.35 2.78 -18.04
C GLY A 181 27.10 4.23 -18.47
N GLY A 182 28.15 4.91 -18.92
CA GLY A 182 28.08 6.20 -19.63
C GLY A 182 28.29 6.06 -21.15
N PRO A 183 27.84 7.03 -21.98
CA PRO A 183 27.50 6.79 -23.38
C PRO A 183 28.68 6.90 -24.37
N VAL A 184 28.56 6.18 -25.48
CA VAL A 184 29.47 6.18 -26.63
C VAL A 184 29.17 7.39 -27.52
N LEU A 185 30.17 8.27 -27.72
CA LEU A 185 30.21 9.25 -28.80
C LEU A 185 31.17 8.78 -29.90
N LEU A 186 30.71 8.86 -31.16
CA LEU A 186 31.47 8.61 -32.38
C LEU A 186 32.45 9.75 -32.69
#